data_AF-A0AA35RQ61-F1
#
_entry.id   AF-A0AA35RQ61-F1
#
_cell.length_a   1.000
_cell.length_b   1.000
_cell.length_c   1.000
_cell.angle_alpha   90.00
_cell.angle_beta   90.00
_cell.angle_gamma   90.00
#
_symmetry.space_group_name_H-M   'P 1'
#
loop_
_entity.id
_entity.type
_entity.pdbx_description
1 polymer ?
#
loop_
_entity_poly.entity_id
_entity_poly.type
_entity_poly.pdbx_seq_one_letter_code
_entity_poly.pdbx_strand_id
1 'polypeptide(L)'
;MADSFTYFRGYVPSDVAAGIALMAMEQKAEHSVEDPLHKDLHSPLDFHSTSVCAQYNRVVYYVRYATAAYGWKIDYHNNALRGIATSLGRMCGVGKKKGETVLKARGDPLGWNLDNLKRLTRVTDTDIVFVSFASEVFCPAFYVVVDHSQKTVVVVIRGTFSIKDALTDLSAQPSLLAISE
;
A
#
# COMPACT_ATOMS: atom_id res chain seq x y z
N MET A 1 -11.43 14.98 19.41
CA MET A 1 -10.36 15.72 18.71
C MET A 1 -9.21 14.75 18.37
N ALA A 2 -9.49 13.72 17.57
CA ALA A 2 -8.54 12.65 17.26
C ALA A 2 -8.75 12.02 15.86
N ASP A 3 -9.32 12.77 14.90
CA ASP A 3 -9.72 12.22 13.60
C ASP A 3 -8.84 12.67 12.41
N SER A 4 -7.86 13.55 12.63
CA SER A 4 -6.96 14.02 11.56
C SER A 4 -5.75 13.12 11.31
N PHE A 5 -5.40 12.23 12.25
CA PHE A 5 -4.21 11.36 12.11
C PHE A 5 -4.47 10.07 11.31
N THR A 6 -5.74 9.77 11.00
CA THR A 6 -6.15 8.58 10.24
C THR A 6 -6.05 8.76 8.72
N TYR A 7 -5.92 10.00 8.24
CA TYR A 7 -5.84 10.30 6.80
C TYR A 7 -4.54 9.76 6.16
N PHE A 8 -3.46 9.62 6.96
CA PHE A 8 -2.11 9.36 6.47
C PHE A 8 -1.67 7.91 6.22
N ARG A 9 -2.62 6.98 6.08
CA ARG A 9 -2.33 5.55 6.19
C ARG A 9 -2.16 4.76 4.89
N GLY A 10 -2.33 5.39 3.72
CA GLY A 10 -2.44 4.68 2.44
C GLY A 10 -1.56 5.20 1.30
N TYR A 11 -0.85 6.31 1.47
CA TYR A 11 0.05 6.84 0.46
C TYR A 11 1.47 6.39 0.74
N VAL A 12 2.16 6.19 -0.38
CA VAL A 12 3.57 5.89 -0.43
C VAL A 12 4.33 7.22 -0.31
N PRO A 13 4.94 7.54 0.85
CA PRO A 13 5.49 8.88 1.08
C PRO A 13 6.65 9.23 0.13
N SER A 14 7.36 8.21 -0.35
CA SER A 14 8.41 8.33 -1.35
C SER A 14 7.88 8.78 -2.70
N ASP A 15 6.70 8.32 -3.13
CA ASP A 15 6.13 8.71 -4.43
C ASP A 15 5.76 10.19 -4.42
N VAL A 16 5.22 10.67 -3.29
CA VAL A 16 4.94 12.09 -3.08
C VAL A 16 6.23 12.90 -3.08
N ALA A 17 7.26 12.43 -2.37
CA ALA A 17 8.55 13.11 -2.32
C ALA A 17 9.25 13.12 -3.69
N ALA A 18 9.19 12.02 -4.44
CA ALA A 18 9.74 11.89 -5.79
C ALA A 18 8.99 12.81 -6.76
N GLY A 19 7.66 12.85 -6.70
CA GLY A 19 6.86 13.79 -7.48
C GLY A 19 7.22 15.25 -7.20
N ILE A 20 7.38 15.63 -5.93
CA ILE A 20 7.83 16.99 -5.55
C ILE A 20 9.24 17.28 -6.06
N ALA A 21 10.16 16.31 -5.93
CA ALA A 21 11.53 16.47 -6.40
C ALA A 21 11.60 16.62 -7.93
N LEU A 22 10.86 15.80 -8.68
CA LEU A 22 10.77 15.87 -10.13
C LEU A 22 10.18 17.20 -10.58
N MET A 23 9.07 17.65 -9.97
CA MET A 23 8.51 18.98 -10.25
C MET A 23 9.53 20.10 -9.97
N ALA A 24 10.28 20.01 -8.87
CA ALA A 24 11.31 21.02 -8.57
C ALA A 24 12.49 20.98 -9.55
N MET A 25 12.81 19.81 -10.12
CA MET A 25 13.86 19.67 -11.15
C MET A 25 13.39 20.20 -12.50
N GLU A 26 12.15 19.91 -12.89
CA GLU A 26 11.51 20.44 -14.10
C GLU A 26 11.37 21.96 -14.01
N GLN A 27 10.86 22.48 -12.89
CA GLN A 27 10.79 23.92 -12.62
C GLN A 27 12.17 24.59 -12.72
N LYS A 28 13.25 23.96 -12.25
CA LYS A 28 14.62 24.50 -12.39
C LYS A 28 15.13 24.45 -13.83
N ALA A 29 14.75 23.44 -14.61
CA ALA A 29 15.08 23.36 -16.03
C ALA A 29 14.34 24.43 -16.83
N GLU A 30 13.05 24.66 -16.51
CA GLU A 30 12.20 25.68 -17.13
C GLU A 30 12.56 27.10 -16.67
N HIS A 31 12.99 27.31 -15.42
CA HIS A 31 13.46 28.62 -14.91
C HIS A 31 14.73 29.16 -15.59
N SER A 32 15.34 28.39 -16.51
CA SER A 32 16.40 28.88 -17.40
C SER A 32 15.85 29.71 -18.59
N VAL A 33 14.53 29.76 -18.75
CA VAL A 33 13.78 30.56 -19.75
C VAL A 33 12.64 31.27 -19.01
N GLU A 34 12.80 32.54 -18.63
CA GLU A 34 11.76 33.29 -17.90
C GLU A 34 10.55 33.65 -18.79
N ASP A 35 9.33 33.43 -18.27
CA ASP A 35 8.18 34.36 -18.37
C ASP A 35 7.21 34.12 -17.17
N PRO A 36 6.86 35.13 -16.34
CA PRO A 36 6.07 34.92 -15.13
C PRO A 36 4.58 35.13 -15.39
N LEU A 37 3.90 34.14 -15.97
CA LEU A 37 2.44 34.10 -15.92
C LEU A 37 1.88 32.70 -16.20
N HIS A 38 1.52 31.95 -15.16
CA HIS A 38 0.26 31.19 -15.20
C HIS A 38 -0.26 30.74 -13.83
N LYS A 39 -1.55 31.05 -13.63
CA LYS A 39 -2.51 30.50 -12.67
C LYS A 39 -2.77 29.02 -13.05
N ASP A 40 -3.14 28.11 -12.14
CA ASP A 40 -4.42 28.08 -11.44
C ASP A 40 -4.33 27.28 -10.14
N LEU A 41 -4.87 27.86 -9.07
CA LEU A 41 -5.08 27.19 -7.79
C LEU A 41 -6.33 26.32 -7.92
N HIS A 42 -6.16 25.00 -7.95
CA HIS A 42 -7.26 24.06 -7.92
C HIS A 42 -8.21 24.39 -6.75
N SER A 43 -9.52 24.42 -7.03
CA SER A 43 -10.55 24.53 -6.01
C SER A 43 -10.35 23.44 -4.94
N PRO A 44 -10.47 23.75 -3.63
CA PRO A 44 -10.35 22.74 -2.60
C PRO A 44 -11.36 21.62 -2.86
N LEU A 45 -10.88 20.38 -2.86
CA LEU A 45 -11.71 19.18 -3.00
C LEU A 45 -12.86 19.24 -1.99
N ASP A 46 -14.10 19.35 -2.49
CA ASP A 46 -15.28 19.38 -1.64
C ASP A 46 -15.64 17.95 -1.20
N PHE A 47 -15.09 17.54 -0.07
CA PHE A 47 -15.28 16.21 0.52
C PHE A 47 -16.70 15.99 1.10
N HIS A 48 -17.60 16.98 1.04
CA HIS A 48 -18.85 16.95 1.81
C HIS A 48 -20.08 16.39 1.07
N SER A 49 -19.96 16.02 -0.21
CA SER A 49 -21.07 15.45 -0.97
C SER A 49 -21.35 13.99 -0.60
N THR A 50 -22.62 13.58 -0.52
CA THR A 50 -23.05 12.24 -0.11
C THR A 50 -22.52 11.12 -1.02
N SER A 51 -22.25 11.44 -2.30
CA SER A 51 -21.60 10.53 -3.26
C SER A 51 -20.13 10.27 -2.92
N VAL A 52 -19.41 11.26 -2.39
CA VAL A 52 -18.01 11.12 -1.93
C VAL A 52 -17.94 10.21 -0.70
N CYS A 53 -18.91 10.27 0.22
CA CYS A 53 -18.94 9.39 1.40
C CYS A 53 -19.03 7.89 1.05
N ALA A 54 -19.83 7.52 0.04
CA ALA A 54 -19.95 6.13 -0.39
C ALA A 54 -18.66 5.62 -1.07
N GLN A 55 -18.04 6.46 -1.92
CA GLN A 55 -16.75 6.15 -2.52
C GLN A 55 -15.65 6.05 -1.47
N TYR A 56 -15.66 6.94 -0.48
CA TYR A 56 -14.74 6.94 0.64
C TYR A 56 -14.80 5.62 1.42
N ASN A 57 -16.00 5.13 1.77
CA ASN A 57 -16.15 3.86 2.47
C ASN A 57 -15.56 2.69 1.67
N ARG A 58 -15.71 2.72 0.34
CA ARG A 58 -15.14 1.71 -0.56
C ARG A 58 -13.61 1.79 -0.60
N VAL A 59 -13.05 2.99 -0.64
CA VAL A 59 -11.58 3.19 -0.55
C VAL A 59 -11.06 2.66 0.78
N VAL A 60 -11.66 3.06 1.91
CA VAL A 60 -11.29 2.58 3.24
C VAL A 60 -11.37 1.06 3.34
N TYR A 61 -12.37 0.45 2.68
CA TYR A 61 -12.53 -1.00 2.61
C TYR A 61 -11.37 -1.69 1.87
N TYR A 62 -10.84 -1.12 0.79
CA TYR A 62 -9.72 -1.71 0.06
C TYR A 62 -8.33 -1.29 0.60
N VAL A 63 -8.24 -0.19 1.33
CA VAL A 63 -6.99 0.25 1.98
C VAL A 63 -6.45 -0.80 2.95
N ARG A 64 -7.30 -1.55 3.66
CA ARG A 64 -6.84 -2.66 4.53
C ARG A 64 -6.16 -3.79 3.73
N TYR A 65 -6.61 -4.05 2.51
CA TYR A 65 -5.97 -5.01 1.61
C TYR A 65 -4.61 -4.47 1.17
N ALA A 66 -4.54 -3.22 0.70
CA ALA A 66 -3.27 -2.58 0.36
C ALA A 66 -2.28 -2.58 1.55
N THR A 67 -2.78 -2.26 2.75
CA THR A 67 -1.99 -2.23 4.00
C THR A 67 -1.42 -3.62 4.34
N ALA A 68 -2.19 -4.69 4.12
CA ALA A 68 -1.76 -6.06 4.39
C ALA A 68 -0.56 -6.51 3.54
N ALA A 69 -0.40 -5.96 2.32
CA ALA A 69 0.72 -6.27 1.44
C ALA A 69 2.08 -5.85 2.02
N TYR A 70 2.10 -4.85 2.92
CA TYR A 70 3.30 -4.40 3.62
C TYR A 70 3.69 -5.30 4.80
N GLY A 71 2.87 -6.30 5.12
CA GLY A 71 3.17 -7.28 6.15
C GLY A 71 3.16 -6.70 7.57
N TRP A 72 3.80 -7.39 8.51
CA TRP A 72 3.77 -7.00 9.93
C TRP A 72 4.50 -5.68 10.23
N LYS A 73 5.43 -5.27 9.37
CA LYS A 73 6.25 -4.06 9.57
C LYS A 73 5.39 -2.78 9.58
N ILE A 74 4.30 -2.76 8.82
CA ILE A 74 3.38 -1.62 8.79
C ILE A 74 2.72 -1.37 10.14
N ASP A 75 2.59 -2.39 11.00
CA ASP A 75 2.03 -2.21 12.35
C ASP A 75 2.93 -1.33 13.22
N TYR A 76 4.26 -1.47 13.11
CA TYR A 76 5.22 -0.62 13.81
C TYR A 76 5.17 0.82 13.32
N HIS A 77 5.10 1.02 12.00
CA HIS A 77 5.02 2.35 11.40
C HIS A 77 3.72 3.06 11.82
N ASN A 78 2.63 2.32 11.88
CA ASN A 78 1.31 2.83 12.21
C ASN A 78 1.11 3.13 13.70
N ASN A 79 1.67 2.30 14.58
CA ASN A 79 1.60 2.46 16.02
C ASN A 79 2.66 1.59 16.70
N ALA A 80 3.68 2.23 17.30
CA ALA A 80 4.77 1.53 17.97
C ALA A 80 4.29 0.56 19.06
N LEU A 81 3.28 0.94 19.87
CA LEU A 81 2.73 0.07 20.93
C LEU A 81 2.05 -1.17 20.32
N ARG A 82 1.33 -1.00 19.22
CA ARG A 82 0.71 -2.11 18.49
C ARG A 82 1.77 -3.04 17.89
N GLY A 83 2.85 -2.47 17.33
CA GLY A 83 3.99 -3.23 16.83
C GLY A 83 4.61 -4.09 17.93
N ILE A 84 4.88 -3.50 19.11
CA ILE A 84 5.44 -4.20 20.28
C ILE A 84 4.49 -5.30 20.77
N ALA A 85 3.19 -5.02 20.92
CA ALA A 85 2.22 -6.04 21.36
C ALA A 85 2.13 -7.22 20.35
N THR A 86 2.16 -6.91 19.06
CA THR A 86 2.08 -7.91 17.99
C THR A 86 3.35 -8.77 17.94
N SER A 87 4.53 -8.19 18.12
CA SER A 87 5.79 -8.94 18.15
C SER A 87 5.92 -9.80 19.40
N LEU A 88 5.53 -9.29 20.59
CA LEU A 88 5.52 -10.07 21.83
C LEU A 88 4.54 -11.25 21.74
N GLY A 89 3.33 -11.05 21.22
CA GLY A 89 2.37 -12.14 21.01
C GLY A 89 2.91 -13.24 20.08
N ARG A 90 3.62 -12.85 19.02
CA ARG A 90 4.23 -13.77 18.05
C ARG A 90 5.44 -14.52 18.61
N MET A 91 6.27 -13.85 19.40
CA MET A 91 7.45 -14.45 20.05
C MET A 91 7.04 -15.47 21.11
N CYS A 92 6.00 -15.16 21.90
CA CYS A 92 5.49 -16.05 22.94
C CYS A 92 4.61 -17.19 22.40
N GLY A 93 4.41 -17.31 21.08
CA GLY A 93 3.58 -18.35 20.47
C GLY A 93 2.09 -18.24 20.79
N VAL A 94 1.64 -17.11 21.35
CA VAL A 94 0.23 -16.86 21.67
C VAL A 94 -0.53 -16.71 20.35
N GLY A 95 -1.30 -17.74 19.99
CA GLY A 95 -2.04 -17.79 18.72
C GLY A 95 -1.54 -18.80 17.70
N LYS A 96 -0.51 -19.62 18.00
CA LYS A 96 -0.20 -20.80 17.19
C LYS A 96 -1.35 -21.81 17.29
N LYS A 97 -2.35 -21.71 16.42
CA LYS A 97 -3.11 -22.91 16.04
C LYS A 97 -2.12 -23.79 15.28
N LYS A 98 -1.77 -24.96 15.83
CA LYS A 98 -1.14 -26.05 15.08
C LYS A 98 -2.15 -26.52 14.00
N GLY A 99 -2.33 -25.72 12.96
CA GLY A 99 -2.89 -26.15 11.70
C GLY A 99 -1.76 -26.10 10.70
N GLU A 100 -1.52 -27.20 9.99
CA GLU A 100 -0.71 -27.16 8.78
C GLU A 100 -1.26 -26.05 7.90
N THR A 101 -0.55 -24.94 7.82
CA THR A 101 -0.88 -23.92 6.83
C THR A 101 -0.38 -24.48 5.51
N VAL A 102 -1.30 -25.05 4.71
CA VAL A 102 -0.99 -25.64 3.40
C VAL A 102 -0.36 -24.58 2.47
N LEU A 103 -0.69 -23.31 2.69
CA LEU A 103 -0.19 -22.18 1.92
C LEU A 103 1.19 -21.72 2.41
N LYS A 104 2.22 -22.03 1.62
CA LYS A 104 3.57 -21.51 1.80
C LYS A 104 3.75 -20.19 1.05
N ALA A 105 3.63 -19.07 1.76
CA ALA A 105 3.87 -17.74 1.17
C ALA A 105 5.36 -17.51 0.90
N ARG A 106 5.72 -17.17 -0.35
CA ARG A 106 7.10 -16.80 -0.71
C ARG A 106 7.51 -15.53 0.04
N GLY A 107 8.73 -15.49 0.58
CA GLY A 107 9.23 -14.32 1.31
C GLY A 107 8.67 -14.12 2.73
N ASP A 108 8.03 -15.15 3.29
CA ASP A 108 7.50 -15.13 4.67
C ASP A 108 7.89 -16.41 5.46
N PRO A 109 9.18 -16.59 5.80
CA PRO A 109 9.67 -17.81 6.43
C PRO A 109 9.05 -18.09 7.81
N LEU A 110 8.52 -17.06 8.48
CA LEU A 110 7.91 -17.16 9.81
C LEU A 110 6.36 -17.17 9.76
N GLY A 111 5.75 -17.03 8.58
CA GLY A 111 4.28 -16.94 8.42
C GLY A 111 3.66 -15.64 8.95
N TRP A 112 4.50 -14.69 9.35
CA TRP A 112 4.11 -13.48 10.06
C TRP A 112 3.37 -12.48 9.16
N ASN A 113 3.74 -12.40 7.90
CA ASN A 113 3.06 -11.54 6.93
C ASN A 113 1.71 -12.13 6.55
N LEU A 114 1.65 -13.45 6.36
CA LEU A 114 0.42 -14.18 6.08
C LEU A 114 -0.60 -14.06 7.23
N ASP A 115 -0.15 -14.21 8.47
CA ASP A 115 -0.99 -13.99 9.66
C ASP A 115 -1.51 -12.55 9.74
N ASN A 116 -0.67 -11.57 9.39
CA ASN A 116 -1.08 -10.18 9.37
C ASN A 116 -2.14 -9.91 8.30
N LEU A 117 -1.97 -10.51 7.12
CA LEU A 117 -2.92 -10.43 6.02
C LEU A 117 -4.30 -10.95 6.46
N LYS A 118 -4.37 -12.19 6.96
CA LYS A 118 -5.62 -12.79 7.46
C LYS A 118 -6.28 -11.92 8.52
N ARG A 119 -5.49 -11.35 9.43
CA ARG A 119 -6.00 -10.51 10.52
C ARG A 119 -6.58 -9.17 10.02
N LEU A 120 -5.93 -8.52 9.05
CA LEU A 120 -6.35 -7.21 8.54
C LEU A 120 -7.52 -7.31 7.56
N THR A 121 -7.51 -8.30 6.67
CA THR A 121 -8.53 -8.48 5.64
C THR A 121 -9.69 -9.37 6.11
N ARG A 122 -9.48 -10.15 7.18
CA ARG A 122 -10.42 -11.16 7.70
C ARG A 122 -10.67 -12.33 6.75
N VAL A 123 -9.81 -12.50 5.75
CA VAL A 123 -9.87 -13.65 4.83
C VAL A 123 -9.25 -14.89 5.48
N THR A 124 -9.67 -16.06 5.03
CA THR A 124 -9.18 -17.37 5.46
C THR A 124 -8.16 -17.93 4.46
N ASP A 125 -7.52 -19.05 4.79
CA ASP A 125 -6.57 -19.71 3.88
C ASP A 125 -7.22 -20.12 2.55
N THR A 126 -8.48 -20.56 2.56
CA THR A 126 -9.18 -20.99 1.35
C THR A 126 -9.49 -19.84 0.39
N ASP A 127 -9.50 -18.61 0.90
CA ASP A 127 -9.80 -17.41 0.12
C ASP A 127 -8.54 -16.87 -0.59
N ILE A 128 -7.35 -17.34 -0.21
CA ILE A 128 -6.08 -16.87 -0.76
C ILE A 128 -5.71 -17.74 -1.96
N VAL A 129 -5.77 -17.16 -3.15
CA VAL A 129 -5.43 -17.83 -4.42
C VAL A 129 -3.93 -17.87 -4.63
N PHE A 130 -3.26 -16.74 -4.36
CA PHE A 130 -1.81 -16.60 -4.52
C PHE A 130 -1.26 -15.60 -3.53
N VAL A 131 -0.06 -15.82 -3.00
CA VAL A 131 0.60 -14.89 -2.10
C VAL A 131 2.12 -14.94 -2.21
N SER A 132 2.74 -13.78 -2.43
CA SER A 132 4.18 -13.56 -2.37
C SER A 132 4.49 -12.26 -1.63
N PHE A 133 5.20 -12.36 -0.51
CA PHE A 133 5.76 -11.24 0.23
C PHE A 133 7.22 -10.95 -0.15
N ALA A 134 7.82 -11.76 -1.04
CA ALA A 134 9.14 -11.46 -1.59
C ALA A 134 9.05 -10.20 -2.46
N SER A 135 10.02 -9.31 -2.29
CA SER A 135 10.15 -8.08 -3.07
C SER A 135 11.59 -7.95 -3.52
N GLU A 136 11.75 -7.83 -4.83
CA GLU A 136 13.01 -7.62 -5.54
C GLU A 136 12.83 -6.42 -6.48
N VAL A 137 13.92 -5.90 -7.03
CA VAL A 137 13.86 -4.75 -7.97
C VAL A 137 13.01 -5.18 -9.18
N PHE A 138 12.01 -4.37 -9.55
CA PHE A 138 10.99 -4.67 -10.59
C PHE A 138 10.06 -5.87 -10.32
N CYS A 139 10.14 -6.50 -9.15
CA CYS A 139 9.30 -7.62 -8.76
C CYS A 139 8.60 -7.28 -7.43
N PRO A 140 7.47 -6.55 -7.48
CA PRO A 140 6.76 -6.17 -6.27
C PRO A 140 6.15 -7.39 -5.57
N ALA A 141 6.05 -7.32 -4.25
CA ALA A 141 5.24 -8.27 -3.50
C ALA A 141 3.77 -8.13 -3.92
N PHE A 142 3.07 -9.23 -4.12
CA PHE A 142 1.66 -9.19 -4.51
C PHE A 142 0.92 -10.44 -4.03
N TYR A 143 -0.39 -10.32 -3.93
CA TYR A 143 -1.26 -11.44 -3.60
C TYR A 143 -2.63 -11.29 -4.24
N VAL A 144 -3.33 -12.41 -4.37
CA VAL A 144 -4.67 -12.51 -4.95
C VAL A 144 -5.58 -13.21 -3.96
N VAL A 145 -6.70 -12.59 -3.64
CA VAL A 145 -7.71 -13.13 -2.71
C VAL A 145 -9.10 -13.03 -3.28
N VAL A 146 -9.95 -13.99 -2.93
CA VAL A 146 -11.39 -13.95 -3.22
C VAL A 146 -12.09 -13.33 -2.02
N ASP A 147 -12.68 -12.16 -2.23
CA ASP A 147 -13.54 -11.50 -1.24
C ASP A 147 -14.99 -11.93 -1.46
N HIS A 148 -15.43 -12.91 -0.68
CA HIS A 148 -16.81 -13.38 -0.71
C HIS A 148 -17.84 -12.35 -0.20
N SER A 149 -17.43 -11.38 0.63
CA SER A 149 -18.32 -10.35 1.14
C SER A 149 -18.71 -9.36 0.04
N GLN A 150 -17.75 -8.96 -0.79
CA GLN A 150 -17.98 -8.06 -1.92
C GLN A 150 -18.22 -8.78 -3.24
N LYS A 151 -18.06 -10.12 -3.27
CA LYS A 151 -18.12 -10.96 -4.48
C LYS A 151 -17.10 -10.52 -5.54
N THR A 152 -15.88 -10.22 -5.11
CA THR A 152 -14.82 -9.69 -5.96
C THR A 152 -13.53 -10.49 -5.81
N VAL A 153 -12.75 -10.58 -6.88
CA VAL A 153 -11.34 -10.99 -6.79
C VAL A 153 -10.51 -9.74 -6.58
N VAL A 154 -9.75 -9.70 -5.49
CA VAL A 154 -8.90 -8.56 -5.13
C VAL A 154 -7.46 -8.93 -5.44
N VAL A 155 -6.89 -8.22 -6.41
CA VAL A 155 -5.46 -8.29 -6.74
C VAL A 155 -4.77 -7.14 -6.02
N VAL A 156 -3.80 -7.46 -5.18
CA VAL A 156 -3.08 -6.47 -4.39
C VAL A 156 -1.62 -6.49 -4.76
N ILE A 157 -1.12 -5.34 -5.21
CA ILE A 157 0.28 -5.12 -5.56
C ILE A 157 0.84 -4.15 -4.51
N ARG A 158 1.93 -4.54 -3.84
CA ARG A 158 2.58 -3.70 -2.84
C ARG A 158 3.29 -2.54 -3.54
N GLY A 159 3.07 -1.34 -3.04
CA GLY A 159 3.85 -0.16 -3.41
C GLY A 159 5.21 -0.11 -2.72
N THR A 160 5.87 1.04 -2.86
CA THR A 160 7.21 1.34 -2.37
C THR A 160 7.24 1.39 -0.84
N PHE A 161 8.12 0.59 -0.22
CA PHE A 161 8.34 0.57 1.24
C PHE A 161 9.81 0.75 1.63
N SER A 162 10.69 0.98 0.64
CA SER A 162 12.14 1.04 0.84
C SER A 162 12.80 2.09 -0.06
N ILE A 163 13.99 2.58 0.32
CA ILE A 163 14.85 3.43 -0.51
C ILE A 163 15.14 2.78 -1.88
N LYS A 164 15.23 1.45 -1.94
CA LYS A 164 15.39 0.72 -3.21
C LYS A 164 14.20 0.89 -4.14
N ASP A 165 13.00 0.82 -3.57
CA ASP A 165 11.76 1.02 -4.29
C ASP A 165 11.67 2.51 -4.73
N ALA A 166 12.12 3.46 -3.89
CA ALA A 166 12.17 4.89 -4.25
C ALA A 166 13.19 5.20 -5.37
N LEU A 167 14.29 4.44 -5.45
CA LEU A 167 15.25 4.54 -6.56
C LEU A 167 14.63 4.05 -7.88
N THR A 168 13.78 3.01 -7.86
CA THR A 168 13.07 2.59 -9.06
C THR A 168 12.05 3.64 -9.49
N ASP A 169 11.40 4.33 -8.55
CA ASP A 169 10.46 5.42 -8.84
C ASP A 169 11.18 6.62 -9.49
N LEU A 170 12.39 6.94 -9.03
CA LEU A 170 13.25 7.98 -9.64
C LEU A 170 13.83 7.59 -11.01
N SER A 171 13.85 6.30 -11.34
CA SER A 171 14.34 5.78 -12.62
C SER A 171 13.23 5.59 -13.66
N ALA A 172 12.01 6.06 -13.38
CA ALA A 172 10.88 5.92 -14.28
C ALA A 172 11.19 6.57 -15.64
N GLN A 173 11.08 5.79 -16.72
CA GLN A 173 11.19 6.28 -18.09
C GLN A 173 9.83 6.20 -18.79
N PRO A 174 9.40 7.27 -19.49
CA PRO A 174 8.17 7.23 -20.25
C PRO A 174 8.32 6.21 -21.39
N SER A 175 7.28 5.39 -21.59
CA SER A 175 7.20 4.45 -22.71
C SER A 175 5.82 4.56 -23.38
N LEU A 176 5.78 4.40 -24.70
CA LEU A 176 4.54 4.40 -25.46
C LEU A 176 3.77 3.11 -25.18
N LEU A 177 2.59 3.22 -24.59
CA LEU A 177 1.67 2.11 -24.43
C LEU A 177 0.94 1.87 -25.76
N ALA A 178 1.38 0.87 -26.53
CA ALA A 178 0.67 0.45 -27.73
C ALA A 178 -0.65 -0.22 -27.33
N ILE A 179 -1.77 0.45 -27.58
CA ILE A 179 -3.10 -0.11 -27.41
C ILE A 179 -3.41 -0.86 -28.71
N SER A 180 -3.38 -2.19 -28.69
CA SER A 180 -3.89 -2.99 -29.81
C SER A 180 -5.41 -2.89 -29.82
N GLU A 181 -5.98 -2.41 -30.91
CA GLU A 181 -7.43 -2.44 -31.19
C GLU A 181 -7.96 -3.88 -31.30
#